data_AF-A0A8I2G3B1-F1
#
_entry.id   AF-A0A8I2G3B1-F1
#
_cell.length_a   1.000
_cell.length_b   1.000
_cell.length_c   1.000
_cell.angle_alpha   90.00
_cell.angle_beta   90.00
_cell.angle_gamma   90.00
#
_symmetry.space_group_name_H-M   'P 1'
#
loop_
_entity.id
_entity.type
_entity.pdbx_description
1 polymer ?
#
loop_
_entity_poly.entity_id
_entity_poly.type
_entity_poly.pdbx_seq_one_letter_code
_entity_poly.pdbx_strand_id
1 'polypeptide(L)'
;MSVKVVEKVGDVKIFGNGFLGGKGEGLVKINERKIPKAHKLRTRVLTTVFYDRFLNRGREFKNEEIVTIASILDELGDIPISVRSSATNEACVLPDGGSVHAGENTSFMLPNNHPNSAARLNQLIQAIYYIYDDFIQKQPADSREKMAIVLNPIPGNLYHTYAGPVYYPLVSGVANSFFPYALKIQDPNEGFARIALGHGYAVVLDDFPVVSMATIRNPLPLKLLGNGQMYFYALDMTKNEGLSGNELETMKKLHIRFANIQNTKLLGKHKNWVTFERLIQDDTSGFKNDLLEIMEIISAKISSHYQIEFVFNLDANKPDVKNGTFHVVQLTQLPELKFETIQIPGHSAHTYLSINSLQGHGIKQGIKFAVVVSPFIYTKSMHDSVRRKISLINRQMHERDEEYIIIVPGRIGSNNKDWGIQIDYRDIDKSAAIFEYGVDIAGRAEPLPEKEENLTGGIYGSHFLYMIQGGYDEDHKRIQTRMYGTQGTHFLTNLVSNNVIFGYIAPGQDKIDPWFFTPADNDDALNVLQFPNEVTIYADSKNQHCVVI
;
A
#
# COMPACT_ATOMS: atom_id res chain seq x y z
N MET A 1 27.84 20.19 18.08
CA MET A 1 28.22 18.83 18.56
C MET A 1 28.26 17.95 17.32
N SER A 2 29.39 17.30 17.02
CA SER A 2 29.52 16.43 15.83
C SER A 2 28.42 15.36 15.81
N VAL A 3 27.73 15.21 14.68
CA VAL A 3 26.72 14.15 14.49
C VAL A 3 27.42 12.80 14.66
N LYS A 4 27.02 12.03 15.67
CA LYS A 4 27.57 10.70 15.91
C LYS A 4 27.11 9.76 14.80
N VAL A 5 28.05 9.20 14.04
CA VAL A 5 27.76 8.16 13.04
C VAL A 5 27.93 6.81 13.72
N VAL A 6 26.89 5.97 13.63
CA VAL A 6 26.93 4.58 14.09
C VAL A 6 26.92 3.69 12.86
N GLU A 7 28.01 2.96 12.63
CA GLU A 7 28.07 1.93 11.61
C GLU A 7 27.48 0.64 12.18
N LYS A 8 26.41 0.13 11.55
CA LYS A 8 25.87 -1.20 11.85
C LYS A 8 26.38 -2.21 10.83
N VAL A 9 26.49 -3.47 11.23
CA VAL A 9 27.06 -4.54 10.40
C VAL A 9 26.35 -4.62 9.03
N GLY A 10 27.08 -4.35 7.94
CA GLY A 10 26.56 -4.34 6.57
C GLY A 10 26.76 -2.99 5.85
N ASP A 11 25.96 -2.72 4.83
CA ASP A 11 26.01 -1.47 4.04
C ASP A 11 25.16 -0.32 4.63
N VAL A 12 24.81 -0.40 5.92
CA VAL A 12 23.93 0.57 6.61
C VAL A 12 24.71 1.51 7.51
N LYS A 13 24.58 2.82 7.29
CA LYS A 13 25.11 3.85 8.20
C LYS A 13 23.99 4.70 8.79
N ILE A 14 24.07 4.94 10.09
CA ILE A 14 23.08 5.69 10.86
C ILE A 14 23.70 7.00 11.33
N PHE A 15 23.01 8.11 11.05
CA PHE A 15 23.43 9.46 11.39
C PHE A 15 22.58 10.01 12.53
N GLY A 16 23.20 10.17 13.69
CA GLY A 16 22.56 10.59 14.93
C GLY A 16 22.15 9.42 15.84
N ASN A 17 21.67 9.75 17.04
CA ASN A 17 21.31 8.80 18.10
C ASN A 17 19.80 8.71 18.36
N GLY A 18 18.97 9.20 17.44
CA GLY A 18 17.51 9.09 17.52
C GLY A 18 16.98 7.76 17.00
N PHE A 19 15.66 7.69 16.87
CA PHE A 19 14.97 6.54 16.28
C PHE A 19 15.18 6.48 14.76
N LEU A 20 15.03 5.28 14.19
CA LEU A 20 15.18 5.03 12.75
C LEU A 20 13.83 5.05 11.99
N GLY A 21 12.72 5.04 12.72
CA GLY A 21 11.38 4.83 12.18
C GLY A 21 11.17 3.42 11.60
N GLY A 22 9.94 3.13 11.16
CA GLY A 22 9.54 1.79 10.71
C GLY A 22 10.38 1.23 9.56
N LYS A 23 10.54 1.98 8.47
CA LYS A 23 11.31 1.54 7.29
C LYS A 23 12.80 1.38 7.61
N GLY A 24 13.35 2.30 8.39
CA GLY A 24 14.75 2.28 8.81
C GLY A 24 15.07 1.05 9.65
N GLU A 25 14.21 0.70 10.62
CA GLU A 25 14.37 -0.51 11.43
C GLU A 25 14.25 -1.79 10.60
N GLY A 26 13.28 -1.85 9.69
CA GLY A 26 13.10 -2.99 8.78
C GLY A 26 14.33 -3.24 7.90
N LEU A 27 14.90 -2.19 7.32
CA LEU A 27 16.09 -2.29 6.47
C LEU A 27 17.35 -2.67 7.25
N VAL A 28 17.51 -2.20 8.50
CA VAL A 28 18.60 -2.66 9.36
C VAL A 28 18.47 -4.17 9.63
N LYS A 29 17.27 -4.63 9.99
CA LYS A 29 16.99 -6.06 10.25
C LYS A 29 17.31 -6.94 9.03
N ILE A 30 17.01 -6.47 7.82
CA ILE A 30 17.35 -7.18 6.57
C ILE A 30 18.86 -7.17 6.31
N ASN A 31 19.51 -6.00 6.39
CA ASN A 31 20.91 -5.85 6.01
C ASN A 31 21.88 -6.56 6.96
N GLU A 32 21.50 -6.83 8.20
CA GLU A 32 22.26 -7.69 9.12
C GLU A 32 22.27 -9.17 8.66
N ARG A 33 21.41 -9.55 7.71
CA ARG A 33 21.28 -10.93 7.23
C ARG A 33 22.04 -11.16 5.93
N LYS A 34 22.39 -12.42 5.67
CA LYS A 34 22.81 -12.88 4.36
C LYS A 34 21.59 -13.53 3.72
N ILE A 35 20.98 -12.85 2.75
CA ILE A 35 19.92 -13.40 1.92
C ILE A 35 20.59 -13.77 0.58
N PRO A 36 20.73 -15.07 0.26
CA PRO A 36 21.24 -15.50 -1.04
C PRO A 36 20.48 -14.79 -2.16
N LYS A 37 21.19 -14.35 -3.21
CA LYS A 37 20.60 -13.72 -4.41
C LYS A 37 19.88 -12.37 -4.20
N ALA A 38 19.84 -11.85 -2.98
CA ALA A 38 19.40 -10.48 -2.69
C ALA A 38 20.59 -9.57 -2.35
N HIS A 39 20.78 -8.53 -3.14
CA HIS A 39 21.81 -7.53 -2.90
C HIS A 39 21.41 -6.59 -1.76
N LYS A 40 22.37 -6.30 -0.89
CA LYS A 40 22.24 -5.29 0.16
C LYS A 40 22.26 -3.90 -0.46
N LEU A 41 21.46 -2.99 0.11
CA LEU A 41 21.43 -1.60 -0.30
C LEU A 41 22.37 -0.79 0.59
N ARG A 42 23.06 0.17 -0.01
CA ARG A 42 23.83 1.19 0.71
C ARG A 42 22.90 2.18 1.39
N THR A 43 22.29 1.73 2.49
CA THR A 43 21.27 2.48 3.23
C THR A 43 21.92 3.51 4.14
N ARG A 44 21.46 4.76 4.07
CA ARG A 44 21.88 5.85 4.94
C ARG A 44 20.63 6.38 5.65
N VAL A 45 20.64 6.37 6.99
CA VAL A 45 19.48 6.78 7.79
C VAL A 45 19.81 8.04 8.56
N LEU A 46 19.07 9.12 8.29
CA LEU A 46 19.03 10.29 9.15
C LEU A 46 18.03 10.01 10.27
N THR A 47 18.51 9.89 11.51
CA THR A 47 17.64 9.61 12.66
C THR A 47 16.68 10.77 12.96
N THR A 48 15.67 10.51 13.79
CA THR A 48 14.68 11.52 14.23
C THR A 48 15.27 12.78 14.87
N VAL A 49 16.55 12.76 15.28
CA VAL A 49 17.28 13.95 15.75
C VAL A 49 17.34 15.05 14.68
N PHE A 50 17.42 14.68 13.40
CA PHE A 50 17.39 15.66 12.31
C PHE A 50 16.04 16.38 12.23
N TYR A 51 14.95 15.64 12.42
CA TYR A 51 13.60 16.20 12.49
C TYR A 51 13.42 17.12 13.70
N ASP A 52 13.87 16.69 14.89
CA ASP A 52 13.82 17.53 16.10
C ASP A 52 14.60 18.85 15.92
N ARG A 53 15.78 18.79 15.30
CA ARG A 53 16.59 19.99 15.01
C ARG A 53 15.93 20.88 13.96
N PHE A 54 15.32 20.31 12.93
CA PHE A 54 14.59 21.03 11.91
C PHE A 54 13.43 21.83 12.52
N LEU A 55 12.63 21.19 13.39
CA LEU A 55 11.54 21.86 14.11
C LEU A 55 12.04 22.97 15.05
N ASN A 56 13.03 22.66 15.90
CA ASN A 56 13.56 23.61 16.88
C ASN A 56 14.23 24.85 16.26
N ARG A 57 14.57 24.79 14.98
CA ARG A 57 15.23 25.87 14.24
C ARG A 57 14.30 26.59 13.27
N GLY A 58 12.99 26.38 13.37
CA GLY A 58 12.02 27.07 12.53
C GLY A 58 11.97 26.56 11.08
N ARG A 59 12.12 25.24 10.87
CA ARG A 59 12.09 24.58 9.56
C ARG A 59 13.28 24.91 8.65
N GLU A 60 14.46 25.08 9.26
CA GLU A 60 15.71 25.37 8.53
C GLU A 60 16.81 24.35 8.84
N PHE A 61 17.57 23.96 7.80
CA PHE A 61 18.79 23.17 7.93
C PHE A 61 20.00 24.10 8.10
N LYS A 62 20.86 23.84 9.09
CA LYS A 62 22.12 24.60 9.27
C LYS A 62 23.29 23.84 8.67
N ASN A 63 24.46 24.49 8.67
CA ASN A 63 25.70 23.96 8.11
C ASN A 63 26.05 22.55 8.62
N GLU A 64 25.82 22.22 9.90
CA GLU A 64 26.10 20.88 10.44
C GLU A 64 25.29 19.79 9.71
N GLU A 65 23.98 20.00 9.51
CA GLU A 65 23.11 19.07 8.79
C GLU A 65 23.45 19.02 7.31
N ILE A 66 23.67 20.17 6.68
CA ILE A 66 24.00 20.28 5.26
C ILE A 66 25.30 19.53 4.94
N VAL A 67 26.34 19.70 5.76
CA VAL A 67 27.62 18.97 5.61
C VAL A 67 27.42 17.46 5.75
N THR A 68 26.55 17.02 6.67
CA THR A 68 26.25 15.59 6.84
C THR A 68 25.52 15.03 5.61
N ILE A 69 24.52 15.75 5.10
CA ILE A 69 23.77 15.36 3.90
C ILE A 69 24.68 15.34 2.67
N ALA A 70 25.58 16.32 2.53
CA ALA A 70 26.58 16.36 1.47
C ALA A 70 27.52 15.14 1.52
N SER A 71 28.03 14.80 2.71
CA SER A 71 28.88 13.62 2.88
C SER A 71 28.16 12.32 2.50
N ILE A 72 26.85 12.21 2.76
CA ILE A 72 26.06 11.05 2.35
C ILE A 72 25.93 11.00 0.83
N LEU A 73 25.65 12.14 0.19
CA LEU A 73 25.52 12.25 -1.24
C LEU A 73 26.81 11.82 -1.96
N ASP A 74 27.96 12.30 -1.49
CA ASP A 74 29.28 11.96 -2.04
C ASP A 74 29.58 10.45 -1.89
N GLU A 75 29.19 9.84 -0.78
CA GLU A 75 29.39 8.40 -0.55
C GLU A 75 28.51 7.52 -1.46
N LEU A 76 27.28 7.96 -1.73
CA LEU A 76 26.37 7.24 -2.62
C LEU A 76 26.82 7.35 -4.08
N GLY A 77 27.41 8.49 -4.46
CA GLY A 77 27.91 8.79 -5.80
C GLY A 77 26.79 9.23 -6.75
N ASP A 78 27.05 9.12 -8.05
CA ASP A 78 26.20 9.69 -9.13
C ASP A 78 25.08 8.73 -9.59
N ILE A 79 24.49 8.01 -8.64
CA ILE A 79 23.41 7.05 -8.88
C ILE A 79 22.08 7.62 -8.41
N PRO A 80 20.94 7.28 -9.05
CA PRO A 80 19.63 7.68 -8.56
C PRO A 80 19.37 7.29 -7.10
N ILE A 81 18.79 8.22 -6.32
CA ILE A 81 18.60 8.09 -4.88
C ILE A 81 17.10 8.16 -4.56
N SER A 82 16.63 7.22 -3.74
CA SER A 82 15.33 7.32 -3.08
C SER A 82 15.48 8.01 -1.73
N VAL A 83 14.62 8.98 -1.46
CA VAL A 83 14.48 9.70 -0.20
C VAL A 83 13.14 9.30 0.39
N ARG A 84 13.16 8.38 1.35
CA ARG A 84 11.95 7.77 1.92
C ARG A 84 11.69 8.30 3.33
N SER A 85 10.44 8.68 3.58
CA SER A 85 9.89 8.92 4.91
C SER A 85 9.92 7.64 5.75
N SER A 86 10.38 7.70 6.99
CA SER A 86 10.36 6.59 7.95
C SER A 86 9.84 7.12 9.29
N ALA A 87 8.52 7.13 9.45
CA ALA A 87 7.87 7.62 10.68
C ALA A 87 7.98 6.59 11.82
N THR A 88 7.85 7.06 13.07
CA THR A 88 7.90 6.20 14.25
C THR A 88 6.67 5.28 14.37
N ASN A 89 5.47 5.76 14.03
CA ASN A 89 4.23 4.96 13.96
C ASN A 89 4.11 4.02 12.74
N GLU A 90 5.10 3.97 11.86
CA GLU A 90 5.17 2.94 10.82
C GLU A 90 5.71 1.61 11.37
N ALA A 91 6.39 1.64 12.52
CA ALA A 91 6.82 0.44 13.21
C ALA A 91 5.68 -0.09 14.08
N CYS A 92 5.32 -1.37 13.93
CA CYS A 92 4.40 -2.09 14.84
C CYS A 92 4.94 -2.27 16.28
N VAL A 93 5.78 -1.34 16.75
CA VAL A 93 6.39 -1.31 18.08
C VAL A 93 6.25 0.11 18.64
N LEU A 94 5.00 0.59 18.76
CA LEU A 94 4.71 1.67 19.69
C LEU A 94 4.46 1.04 21.07
N PRO A 95 5.20 1.42 22.13
CA PRO A 95 4.91 0.98 23.50
C PRO A 95 3.50 1.36 23.97
N ASP A 96 2.90 2.36 23.32
CA ASP A 96 1.67 3.03 23.77
C ASP A 96 0.41 2.63 22.97
N GLY A 97 0.48 1.61 22.09
CA GLY A 97 -0.72 1.06 21.42
C GLY A 97 -1.38 1.96 20.36
N GLY A 98 -0.64 2.89 19.76
CA GLY A 98 -1.15 3.76 18.68
C GLY A 98 -1.33 3.05 17.33
N SER A 99 -2.15 3.63 16.45
CA SER A 99 -2.46 3.08 15.13
C SER A 99 -1.25 3.12 14.18
N VAL A 100 -1.07 2.03 13.43
CA VAL A 100 -0.02 1.88 12.42
C VAL A 100 -0.42 2.60 11.13
N HIS A 101 0.46 3.47 10.64
CA HIS A 101 0.24 4.30 9.45
C HIS A 101 1.31 4.04 8.38
N ALA A 102 1.33 2.84 7.81
CA ALA A 102 2.31 2.45 6.80
C ALA A 102 2.03 3.14 5.45
N GLY A 103 3.07 3.75 4.88
CA GLY A 103 3.07 4.20 3.47
C GLY A 103 2.24 5.45 3.16
N GLU A 104 1.82 6.22 4.15
CA GLU A 104 1.02 7.45 3.96
C GLU A 104 1.86 8.73 3.81
N ASN A 105 3.16 8.63 4.10
CA ASN A 105 4.07 9.76 4.11
C ASN A 105 4.80 9.85 2.78
N THR A 106 4.91 11.06 2.23
CA THR A 106 5.53 11.29 0.92
C THR A 106 6.98 10.78 0.87
N SER A 107 7.37 10.24 -0.28
CA SER A 107 8.75 9.89 -0.60
C SER A 107 9.13 10.53 -1.93
N PHE A 108 10.43 10.73 -2.18
CA PHE A 108 10.92 11.28 -3.44
C PHE A 108 11.94 10.36 -4.08
N MET A 109 11.91 10.28 -5.41
CA MET A 109 12.90 9.56 -6.22
C MET A 109 13.70 10.59 -7.00
N LEU A 110 15.00 10.68 -6.77
CA LEU A 110 15.87 11.71 -7.33
C LEU A 110 16.78 11.12 -8.41
N PRO A 111 16.85 11.72 -9.62
CA PRO A 111 17.76 11.27 -10.67
C PRO A 111 19.24 11.33 -10.27
N ASN A 112 19.61 12.32 -9.45
CA ASN A 112 20.96 12.51 -8.92
C ASN A 112 22.08 12.47 -10.00
N ASN A 113 21.80 13.00 -11.19
CA ASN A 113 22.70 12.98 -12.35
C ASN A 113 23.10 14.39 -12.85
N HIS A 114 22.80 15.45 -12.08
CA HIS A 114 23.18 16.81 -12.46
C HIS A 114 24.72 16.98 -12.40
N PRO A 115 25.37 17.66 -13.38
CA PRO A 115 26.83 17.80 -13.39
C PRO A 115 27.40 18.59 -12.20
N ASN A 116 26.65 19.58 -11.72
CA ASN A 116 26.99 20.34 -10.52
C ASN A 116 26.52 19.61 -9.24
N SER A 117 27.45 19.25 -8.35
CA SER A 117 27.16 18.61 -7.07
C SER A 117 26.31 19.47 -6.14
N ALA A 118 26.45 20.80 -6.18
CA ALA A 118 25.64 21.71 -5.36
C ALA A 118 24.15 21.67 -5.75
N ALA A 119 23.83 21.47 -7.04
CA ALA A 119 22.46 21.31 -7.50
C ALA A 119 21.86 19.97 -7.00
N ARG A 120 22.63 18.89 -7.04
CA ARG A 120 22.22 17.58 -6.49
C ARG A 120 21.98 17.65 -4.99
N LEU A 121 22.86 18.33 -4.26
CA LEU A 121 22.70 18.56 -2.82
C LEU A 121 21.45 19.41 -2.53
N ASN A 122 21.22 20.47 -3.28
CA ASN A 122 20.02 21.31 -3.13
C ASN A 122 18.74 20.49 -3.35
N GLN A 123 18.69 19.70 -4.44
CA GLN A 123 17.57 18.81 -4.73
C GLN A 123 17.32 17.81 -3.59
N LEU A 124 18.38 17.22 -3.02
CA LEU A 124 18.27 16.30 -1.88
C LEU A 124 17.75 17.01 -0.61
N ILE A 125 18.23 18.22 -0.31
CA ILE A 125 17.75 19.00 0.83
C ILE A 125 16.28 19.38 0.65
N GLN A 126 15.88 19.78 -0.55
CA GLN A 126 14.48 20.08 -0.87
C GLN A 126 13.58 18.86 -0.68
N ALA A 127 14.01 17.68 -1.13
CA ALA A 127 13.25 16.44 -0.90
C ALA A 127 13.04 16.17 0.59
N ILE A 128 14.10 16.29 1.40
CA ILE A 128 14.01 16.11 2.85
C ILE A 128 13.09 17.17 3.49
N TYR A 129 13.19 18.43 3.04
CA TYR A 129 12.32 19.51 3.48
C TYR A 129 10.85 19.20 3.24
N TYR A 130 10.49 18.82 2.01
CA TYR A 130 9.11 18.53 1.63
C TYR A 130 8.54 17.33 2.38
N ILE A 131 9.36 16.29 2.65
CA ILE A 131 8.94 15.16 3.49
C ILE A 131 8.61 15.62 4.90
N TYR A 132 9.46 16.44 5.52
CA TYR A 132 9.19 16.97 6.86
C TYR A 132 7.99 17.91 6.88
N ASP A 133 7.85 18.77 5.87
CA ASP A 133 6.74 19.72 5.79
C ASP A 133 5.39 18.99 5.60
N ASP A 134 5.31 18.02 4.69
CA ASP A 134 4.14 17.15 4.51
C ASP A 134 3.78 16.41 5.81
N PHE A 135 4.78 15.83 6.47
CA PHE A 135 4.57 15.12 7.73
C PHE A 135 4.01 16.02 8.83
N ILE A 136 4.51 17.25 8.96
CA ILE A 136 4.02 18.21 9.95
C ILE A 136 2.57 18.63 9.63
N GLN A 137 2.26 18.88 8.35
CA GLN A 137 0.92 19.30 7.94
C GLN A 137 -0.14 18.22 8.19
N LYS A 138 0.22 16.94 8.03
CA LYS A 138 -0.67 15.80 8.23
C LYS A 138 -0.82 15.37 9.69
N GLN A 139 -0.12 15.99 10.63
CA GLN A 139 -0.17 15.61 12.04
C GLN A 139 -1.09 16.53 12.87
N PRO A 140 -1.76 15.97 13.89
CA PRO A 140 -2.42 16.80 14.89
C PRO A 140 -1.39 17.59 15.70
N ALA A 141 -1.80 18.73 16.25
CA ALA A 141 -0.90 19.66 16.96
C ALA A 141 -0.17 19.02 18.16
N ASP A 142 -0.80 18.04 18.81
CA ASP A 142 -0.27 17.34 20.00
C ASP A 142 0.45 16.02 19.67
N SER A 143 0.73 15.78 18.39
CA SER A 143 1.44 14.58 17.95
C SER A 143 2.85 14.49 18.52
N ARG A 144 3.19 13.33 19.09
CA ARG A 144 4.56 13.00 19.55
C ARG A 144 5.38 12.28 18.47
N GLU A 145 4.78 12.02 17.32
CA GLU A 145 5.37 11.26 16.23
C GLU A 145 6.54 12.00 15.58
N LYS A 146 7.60 11.26 15.29
CA LYS A 146 8.82 11.81 14.68
C LYS A 146 9.12 11.12 13.36
N MET A 147 9.84 11.83 12.50
CA MET A 147 10.24 11.35 11.18
C MET A 147 11.74 11.12 11.12
N ALA A 148 12.15 9.92 10.71
CA ALA A 148 13.48 9.66 10.20
C ALA A 148 13.47 9.67 8.66
N ILE A 149 14.63 9.84 8.04
CA ILE A 149 14.77 9.79 6.59
C ILE A 149 15.68 8.64 6.20
N VAL A 150 15.22 7.83 5.26
CA VAL A 150 15.99 6.71 4.71
C VAL A 150 16.40 7.05 3.28
N LEU A 151 17.70 7.02 3.02
CA LEU A 151 18.32 7.28 1.73
C LEU A 151 18.87 5.96 1.18
N ASN A 152 18.39 5.53 0.01
CA ASN A 152 18.87 4.32 -0.66
C ASN A 152 19.15 4.58 -2.15
N PRO A 153 20.19 3.95 -2.73
CA PRO A 153 20.27 3.72 -4.17
C PRO A 153 18.99 3.12 -4.71
N ILE A 154 18.47 3.62 -5.83
CA ILE A 154 17.35 2.99 -6.54
C ILE A 154 17.93 1.87 -7.41
N PRO A 155 17.57 0.59 -7.20
CA PRO A 155 18.02 -0.47 -8.09
C PRO A 155 17.30 -0.36 -9.42
N GLY A 156 18.04 -0.34 -10.52
CA GLY A 156 17.47 -0.25 -11.85
C GLY A 156 18.54 -0.04 -12.92
N ASN A 157 18.08 0.20 -14.14
CA ASN A 157 18.95 0.44 -15.28
C ASN A 157 18.52 1.73 -15.99
N LEU A 158 19.51 2.42 -16.56
CA LEU A 158 19.28 3.56 -17.44
C LEU A 158 18.89 3.07 -18.84
N TYR A 159 17.80 3.61 -19.37
CA TYR A 159 17.35 3.35 -20.73
C TYR A 159 17.16 4.65 -21.49
N HIS A 160 17.68 4.69 -22.71
CA HIS A 160 17.40 5.75 -23.67
C HIS A 160 16.19 5.34 -24.51
N THR A 161 15.04 5.95 -24.23
CA THR A 161 13.77 5.66 -24.91
C THR A 161 13.39 6.81 -25.84
N TYR A 162 12.40 6.60 -26.71
CA TYR A 162 11.81 7.68 -27.50
C TYR A 162 11.15 8.78 -26.64
N ALA A 163 10.89 8.53 -25.35
CA ALA A 163 10.38 9.51 -24.39
C ALA A 163 11.49 10.20 -23.57
N GLY A 164 12.76 10.00 -23.95
CA GLY A 164 13.95 10.51 -23.26
C GLY A 164 14.67 9.47 -22.40
N PRO A 165 15.75 9.89 -21.71
CA PRO A 165 16.48 9.05 -20.78
C PRO A 165 15.65 8.80 -19.52
N VAL A 166 15.41 7.53 -19.20
CA VAL A 166 14.63 7.12 -18.04
C VAL A 166 15.32 5.99 -17.28
N TYR A 167 15.13 5.94 -15.97
CA TYR A 167 15.73 4.94 -15.10
C TYR A 167 14.65 4.14 -14.39
N TYR A 168 14.66 2.81 -14.54
CA TYR A 168 13.68 1.94 -13.90
C TYR A 168 14.19 0.50 -13.76
N PRO A 169 13.70 -0.25 -12.76
CA PRO A 169 13.95 -1.69 -12.68
C PRO A 169 13.08 -2.49 -13.63
N LEU A 170 13.48 -3.74 -13.90
CA LEU A 170 12.68 -4.64 -14.72
C LEU A 170 11.34 -4.95 -14.04
N VAL A 171 11.37 -5.40 -12.79
CA VAL A 171 10.16 -5.70 -12.00
C VAL A 171 10.31 -5.08 -10.62
N SER A 172 9.26 -4.42 -10.15
CA SER A 172 9.08 -4.07 -8.74
C SER A 172 7.87 -4.81 -8.20
N GLY A 173 7.88 -5.12 -6.91
CA GLY A 173 6.74 -5.78 -6.29
C GLY A 173 6.66 -5.65 -4.79
N VAL A 174 5.50 -6.02 -4.27
CA VAL A 174 5.24 -6.18 -2.84
C VAL A 174 4.85 -7.63 -2.59
N ALA A 175 5.49 -8.28 -1.63
CA ALA A 175 5.13 -9.62 -1.19
C ALA A 175 4.78 -9.63 0.30
N ASN A 176 3.69 -10.29 0.64
CA ASN A 176 3.27 -10.51 2.03
C ASN A 176 3.40 -11.99 2.38
N SER A 177 3.86 -12.27 3.59
CA SER A 177 3.99 -13.64 4.12
C SER A 177 2.65 -14.27 4.45
N PHE A 178 1.60 -13.45 4.56
CA PHE A 178 0.25 -13.87 4.84
C PHE A 178 -0.69 -13.23 3.85
N PHE A 179 -1.56 -14.05 3.28
CA PHE A 179 -2.65 -13.60 2.44
C PHE A 179 -3.95 -13.77 3.20
N PRO A 180 -4.38 -12.75 3.99
CA PRO A 180 -5.65 -12.82 4.72
C PRO A 180 -6.86 -13.04 3.81
N TYR A 181 -6.69 -12.89 2.50
CA TYR A 181 -7.71 -12.91 1.47
C TYR A 181 -7.64 -14.16 0.56
N ALA A 182 -6.93 -15.22 1.00
CA ALA A 182 -6.87 -16.49 0.28
C ALA A 182 -8.26 -17.15 0.14
N LEU A 183 -8.52 -17.82 -0.98
CA LEU A 183 -9.76 -18.61 -1.13
C LEU A 183 -9.77 -19.77 -0.12
N LYS A 184 -10.95 -20.35 0.13
CA LYS A 184 -11.07 -21.63 0.85
C LYS A 184 -10.21 -22.75 0.26
N ILE A 185 -9.90 -22.69 -1.04
CA ILE A 185 -9.04 -23.67 -1.74
C ILE A 185 -7.54 -23.31 -1.70
N GLN A 186 -7.16 -22.18 -1.10
CA GLN A 186 -5.80 -21.69 -0.98
C GLN A 186 -5.40 -21.63 0.49
N ASP A 187 -4.11 -21.74 0.77
CA ASP A 187 -3.59 -21.55 2.12
C ASP A 187 -3.18 -20.07 2.32
N PRO A 188 -3.82 -19.33 3.25
CA PRO A 188 -3.42 -17.98 3.63
C PRO A 188 -1.94 -17.85 3.99
N ASN A 189 -1.32 -18.91 4.50
CA ASN A 189 0.09 -18.93 4.91
C ASN A 189 1.07 -19.04 3.73
N GLU A 190 0.58 -19.25 2.50
CA GLU A 190 1.43 -19.21 1.29
C GLU A 190 1.77 -17.79 0.84
N GLY A 191 1.21 -16.78 1.50
CA GLY A 191 1.45 -15.38 1.20
C GLY A 191 0.85 -14.93 -0.14
N PHE A 192 1.12 -13.70 -0.55
CA PHE A 192 0.76 -13.22 -1.89
C PHE A 192 1.78 -12.19 -2.37
N ALA A 193 1.89 -12.00 -3.68
CA ALA A 193 2.75 -10.98 -4.25
C ALA A 193 2.02 -10.17 -5.33
N ARG A 194 2.29 -8.87 -5.39
CA ARG A 194 1.88 -7.98 -6.49
C ARG A 194 3.12 -7.49 -7.19
N ILE A 195 3.16 -7.61 -8.50
CA ILE A 195 4.32 -7.23 -9.31
C ILE A 195 3.91 -6.33 -10.47
N ALA A 196 4.83 -5.45 -10.85
CA ALA A 196 4.68 -4.58 -11.99
C ALA A 196 6.02 -4.35 -12.68
N LEU A 197 5.96 -4.06 -13.98
CA LEU A 197 7.08 -3.57 -14.76
C LEU A 197 7.36 -2.13 -14.34
N GLY A 198 8.63 -1.77 -14.24
CA GLY A 198 9.06 -0.44 -13.86
C GLY A 198 9.05 -0.22 -12.35
N HIS A 199 9.01 1.05 -11.95
CA HIS A 199 9.12 1.47 -10.55
C HIS A 199 7.93 1.03 -9.70
N GLY A 200 8.18 0.76 -8.40
CA GLY A 200 7.21 0.25 -7.43
C GLY A 200 5.98 1.13 -7.18
N TYR A 201 5.97 2.39 -7.61
CA TYR A 201 4.75 3.23 -7.57
C TYR A 201 3.57 2.57 -8.31
N ALA A 202 3.85 1.73 -9.32
CA ALA A 202 2.83 0.98 -10.03
C ALA A 202 1.99 0.08 -9.12
N VAL A 203 2.61 -0.61 -8.16
CA VAL A 203 1.92 -1.55 -7.23
C VAL A 203 1.39 -0.87 -5.97
N VAL A 204 1.74 0.40 -5.77
CA VAL A 204 1.31 1.21 -4.62
C VAL A 204 0.09 2.07 -4.97
N LEU A 205 0.16 2.80 -6.09
CA LEU A 205 -0.87 3.77 -6.49
C LEU A 205 -2.08 3.13 -7.16
N ASP A 206 -1.89 1.97 -7.78
CA ASP A 206 -2.94 1.24 -8.51
C ASP A 206 -3.64 2.05 -9.62
N ASP A 207 -2.93 3.02 -10.20
CA ASP A 207 -3.41 3.87 -11.31
C ASP A 207 -3.67 3.11 -12.62
N PHE A 208 -3.26 1.85 -12.70
CA PHE A 208 -3.49 0.96 -13.81
C PHE A 208 -3.41 -0.50 -13.35
N PRO A 209 -3.98 -1.45 -14.11
CA PRO A 209 -3.91 -2.86 -13.76
C PRO A 209 -2.46 -3.36 -13.68
N VAL A 210 -2.07 -3.86 -12.50
CA VAL A 210 -0.82 -4.59 -12.24
C VAL A 210 -1.09 -6.10 -12.16
N VAL A 211 -0.06 -6.94 -12.05
CA VAL A 211 -0.23 -8.40 -11.96
C VAL A 211 -0.10 -8.87 -10.51
N SER A 212 -1.09 -9.60 -10.03
CA SER A 212 -1.09 -10.16 -8.68
C SER A 212 -0.99 -11.68 -8.70
N MET A 213 0.00 -12.21 -8.00
CA MET A 213 0.18 -13.62 -7.69
C MET A 213 -0.66 -13.97 -6.46
N ALA A 214 -1.87 -14.47 -6.69
CA ALA A 214 -2.74 -15.01 -5.65
C ALA A 214 -2.16 -16.35 -5.17
N THR A 215 -1.34 -16.28 -4.12
CA THR A 215 -0.34 -17.26 -3.63
C THR A 215 0.97 -17.28 -4.42
N ILE A 216 2.09 -17.15 -3.70
CA ILE A 216 3.43 -17.16 -4.30
C ILE A 216 3.83 -18.60 -4.68
N ARG A 217 3.45 -19.58 -3.85
CA ARG A 217 3.81 -20.98 -4.01
C ARG A 217 3.04 -21.66 -5.15
N ASN A 218 1.72 -21.44 -5.20
CA ASN A 218 0.83 -22.04 -6.21
C ASN A 218 0.08 -20.95 -7.01
N PRO A 219 0.80 -20.11 -7.77
CA PRO A 219 0.16 -19.01 -8.49
C PRO A 219 -0.87 -19.58 -9.48
N LEU A 220 -2.06 -19.01 -9.44
CA LEU A 220 -3.10 -19.33 -10.42
C LEU A 220 -2.58 -19.07 -11.85
N PRO A 221 -2.85 -19.95 -12.83
CA PRO A 221 -2.37 -19.77 -14.20
C PRO A 221 -2.75 -18.38 -14.74
N LEU A 222 -1.76 -17.61 -15.21
CA LEU A 222 -1.96 -16.32 -15.91
C LEU A 222 -2.49 -16.49 -17.34
N LYS A 223 -3.03 -17.67 -17.71
CA LYS A 223 -3.80 -17.83 -18.95
C LYS A 223 -5.12 -17.08 -18.80
N LEU A 224 -5.05 -15.76 -18.73
CA LEU A 224 -6.17 -14.88 -18.47
C LEU A 224 -6.54 -14.15 -19.72
N LEU A 225 -7.82 -14.32 -20.05
CA LEU A 225 -8.62 -13.58 -21.00
C LEU A 225 -8.67 -12.08 -20.62
N GLY A 226 -7.59 -11.31 -20.86
CA GLY A 226 -7.54 -9.87 -20.63
C GLY A 226 -6.25 -9.19 -21.07
N ASN A 227 -6.24 -7.85 -21.13
CA ASN A 227 -5.04 -7.06 -21.42
C ASN A 227 -4.18 -6.95 -20.14
N GLY A 228 -2.92 -7.37 -20.19
CA GLY A 228 -1.98 -7.23 -19.07
C GLY A 228 -1.57 -5.78 -18.80
N GLN A 229 -0.44 -5.57 -18.11
CA GLN A 229 0.02 -4.22 -17.77
C GLN A 229 0.37 -3.41 -19.04
N MET A 230 -0.26 -2.23 -19.20
CA MET A 230 -0.07 -1.34 -20.37
C MET A 230 0.83 -0.13 -20.10
N TYR A 231 0.94 0.29 -18.84
CA TYR A 231 1.72 1.46 -18.41
C TYR A 231 2.72 1.06 -17.34
N PHE A 232 3.79 1.82 -17.18
CA PHE A 232 4.76 1.66 -16.11
C PHE A 232 5.29 3.01 -15.66
N TYR A 233 5.79 3.06 -14.43
CA TYR A 233 6.48 4.24 -13.89
C TYR A 233 7.99 4.12 -14.10
N ALA A 234 8.63 5.21 -14.50
CA ALA A 234 10.08 5.31 -14.59
C ALA A 234 10.56 6.68 -14.12
N LEU A 235 11.77 6.73 -13.56
CA LEU A 235 12.39 7.97 -13.12
C LEU A 235 12.87 8.77 -14.34
N ASP A 236 12.49 10.03 -14.43
CA ASP A 236 12.89 10.94 -15.51
C ASP A 236 14.27 11.52 -15.24
N MET A 237 15.26 11.09 -16.02
CA MET A 237 16.64 11.52 -15.82
C MET A 237 16.90 12.97 -16.27
N THR A 238 15.89 13.64 -16.84
CA THR A 238 15.95 15.06 -17.18
C THR A 238 15.45 15.97 -16.06
N LYS A 239 14.79 15.43 -15.03
CA LYS A 239 14.24 16.18 -13.88
C LYS A 239 15.23 16.23 -12.72
N ASN A 240 16.41 16.79 -12.98
CA ASN A 240 17.56 16.74 -12.07
C ASN A 240 17.91 18.08 -11.42
N GLU A 241 16.96 19.01 -11.42
CA GLU A 241 17.07 20.33 -10.78
C GLU A 241 16.08 20.44 -9.61
N GLY A 242 15.64 21.64 -9.25
CA GLY A 242 14.78 21.89 -8.10
C GLY A 242 13.46 21.10 -8.12
N LEU A 243 12.94 20.86 -6.92
CA LEU A 243 11.66 20.19 -6.64
C LEU A 243 10.58 21.22 -6.29
N SER A 244 9.33 20.92 -6.64
CA SER A 244 8.14 21.71 -6.30
C SER A 244 7.35 21.11 -5.13
N GLY A 245 7.72 19.90 -4.67
CA GLY A 245 7.11 19.23 -3.53
C GLY A 245 6.03 18.21 -3.90
N ASN A 246 5.85 17.91 -5.18
CA ASN A 246 4.97 16.83 -5.62
C ASN A 246 5.76 15.51 -5.75
N GLU A 247 5.34 14.49 -5.01
CA GLU A 247 5.96 13.15 -4.95
C GLU A 247 6.33 12.56 -6.31
N LEU A 248 5.45 12.71 -7.31
CA LEU A 248 5.61 12.09 -8.63
C LEU A 248 6.26 13.02 -9.66
N GLU A 249 6.75 14.19 -9.28
CA GLU A 249 7.24 15.19 -10.24
C GLU A 249 8.48 14.77 -11.04
N THR A 250 9.29 13.88 -10.46
CA THR A 250 10.45 13.26 -11.12
C THR A 250 10.09 11.96 -11.83
N MET A 251 8.85 11.49 -11.72
CA MET A 251 8.38 10.23 -12.29
C MET A 251 7.63 10.46 -13.60
N LYS A 252 7.84 9.57 -14.57
CA LYS A 252 7.09 9.50 -15.83
C LYS A 252 6.24 8.24 -15.87
N LYS A 253 4.95 8.40 -16.13
CA LYS A 253 4.05 7.30 -16.53
C LYS A 253 4.19 7.09 -18.04
N LEU A 254 4.72 5.94 -18.43
CA LEU A 254 4.96 5.59 -19.83
C LEU A 254 4.16 4.37 -20.25
N HIS A 255 3.72 4.33 -21.51
CA HIS A 255 3.16 3.12 -22.09
C HIS A 255 4.29 2.10 -22.34
N ILE A 256 4.05 0.79 -22.18
CA ILE A 256 5.04 -0.28 -22.45
C ILE A 256 5.68 -0.27 -23.86
N ARG A 257 5.14 0.51 -24.80
CA ARG A 257 5.73 0.73 -26.12
C ARG A 257 7.07 1.49 -26.03
N PHE A 258 7.26 2.28 -24.98
CA PHE A 258 8.50 2.99 -24.67
C PHE A 258 9.47 2.18 -23.80
N ALA A 259 9.05 1.01 -23.29
CA ALA A 259 9.93 0.14 -22.53
C ALA A 259 10.93 -0.58 -23.44
N ASN A 260 12.04 -1.06 -22.86
CA ASN A 260 13.02 -1.84 -23.58
C ASN A 260 12.39 -3.14 -24.14
N ILE A 261 12.61 -3.40 -25.45
CA ILE A 261 11.97 -4.51 -26.16
C ILE A 261 12.47 -5.87 -25.68
N GLN A 262 13.77 -6.01 -25.38
CA GLN A 262 14.34 -7.27 -24.92
C GLN A 262 13.75 -7.64 -23.55
N ASN A 263 13.74 -6.69 -22.62
CA ASN A 263 13.18 -6.85 -21.29
C ASN A 263 11.69 -7.23 -21.31
N THR A 264 10.89 -6.51 -22.08
CA THR A 264 9.45 -6.79 -22.16
C THR A 264 9.15 -8.15 -22.81
N LYS A 265 9.98 -8.64 -23.75
CA LYS A 265 9.88 -10.00 -24.28
C LYS A 265 10.15 -11.09 -23.23
N LEU A 266 11.07 -10.84 -22.29
CA LEU A 266 11.35 -11.74 -21.18
C LEU A 266 10.16 -11.84 -20.22
N LEU A 267 9.32 -10.81 -20.15
CA LEU A 267 8.11 -10.78 -19.33
C LEU A 267 6.84 -11.31 -20.04
N GLY A 268 6.91 -11.70 -21.32
CA GLY A 268 5.71 -12.07 -22.09
C GLY A 268 4.94 -10.86 -22.64
N LYS A 269 5.59 -10.08 -23.51
CA LYS A 269 4.95 -8.95 -24.20
C LYS A 269 4.00 -9.42 -25.32
N HIS A 270 2.78 -8.90 -25.30
CA HIS A 270 1.80 -9.04 -26.38
C HIS A 270 1.35 -7.66 -26.86
N LYS A 271 1.65 -7.29 -28.11
CA LYS A 271 1.30 -5.98 -28.72
C LYS A 271 1.56 -4.79 -27.78
N ASN A 272 0.53 -4.39 -27.02
CA ASN A 272 0.46 -3.22 -26.16
C ASN A 272 0.41 -3.52 -24.65
N TRP A 273 0.61 -4.77 -24.21
CA TRP A 273 0.68 -5.12 -22.78
C TRP A 273 1.73 -6.22 -22.48
N VAL A 274 2.03 -6.40 -21.19
CA VAL A 274 2.90 -7.48 -20.65
C VAL A 274 2.13 -8.33 -19.62
N THR A 275 2.35 -9.65 -19.60
CA THR A 275 1.55 -10.61 -18.81
C THR A 275 2.33 -11.32 -17.68
N PHE A 276 3.66 -11.21 -17.64
CA PHE A 276 4.56 -11.87 -16.67
C PHE A 276 4.51 -13.40 -16.67
N GLU A 277 3.86 -14.03 -17.66
CA GLU A 277 3.71 -15.49 -17.74
C GLU A 277 5.06 -16.22 -17.72
N ARG A 278 6.05 -15.69 -18.45
CA ARG A 278 7.41 -16.24 -18.54
C ARG A 278 8.21 -16.12 -17.25
N LEU A 279 7.84 -15.16 -16.41
CA LEU A 279 8.48 -14.91 -15.13
C LEU A 279 7.87 -15.80 -14.03
N ILE A 280 6.55 -15.99 -14.05
CA ILE A 280 5.81 -16.67 -12.98
C ILE A 280 5.55 -18.15 -13.26
N GLN A 281 5.04 -18.49 -14.46
CA GLN A 281 4.65 -19.86 -14.80
C GLN A 281 5.85 -20.68 -15.30
N ASP A 282 6.56 -20.12 -16.27
CA ASP A 282 7.71 -20.80 -16.88
C ASP A 282 8.95 -20.73 -15.95
N ASP A 283 8.94 -19.81 -14.97
CA ASP A 283 10.03 -19.48 -14.04
C ASP A 283 11.40 -19.41 -14.72
N THR A 284 11.45 -18.87 -15.94
CA THR A 284 12.64 -18.91 -16.82
C THR A 284 13.89 -18.27 -16.21
N SER A 285 13.71 -17.41 -15.21
CA SER A 285 14.78 -16.68 -14.52
C SER A 285 14.98 -17.08 -13.06
N GLY A 286 14.23 -18.08 -12.57
CA GLY A 286 14.25 -18.48 -11.15
C GLY A 286 13.53 -17.52 -10.20
N PHE A 287 12.86 -16.48 -10.73
CA PHE A 287 12.17 -15.44 -9.97
C PHE A 287 11.27 -15.99 -8.85
N LYS A 288 10.41 -16.96 -9.17
CA LYS A 288 9.43 -17.47 -8.21
C LYS A 288 10.12 -18.23 -7.08
N ASN A 289 11.05 -19.12 -7.43
CA ASN A 289 11.80 -19.91 -6.47
C ASN A 289 12.67 -19.03 -5.57
N ASP A 290 13.32 -18.02 -6.14
CA ASP A 290 14.15 -17.08 -5.39
C ASP A 290 13.31 -16.21 -4.45
N LEU A 291 12.14 -15.73 -4.89
CA LEU A 291 11.22 -14.99 -4.03
C LEU A 291 10.74 -15.85 -2.85
N LEU A 292 10.41 -17.12 -3.09
CA LEU A 292 10.03 -18.06 -2.02
C LEU A 292 11.17 -18.28 -1.03
N GLU A 293 12.40 -18.52 -1.52
CA GLU A 293 13.58 -18.68 -0.67
C GLU A 293 13.84 -17.45 0.20
N ILE A 294 13.72 -16.24 -0.38
CA ILE A 294 13.84 -14.97 0.36
C ILE A 294 12.79 -14.89 1.47
N MET A 295 11.52 -15.18 1.15
CA MET A 295 10.43 -15.17 2.13
C MET A 295 10.69 -16.22 3.24
N GLU A 296 11.08 -17.44 2.92
CA GLU A 296 11.35 -18.49 3.92
C GLU A 296 12.49 -18.09 4.87
N ILE A 297 13.56 -17.47 4.36
CA ILE A 297 14.67 -16.97 5.18
C ILE A 297 14.22 -15.87 6.14
N ILE A 298 13.34 -14.97 5.68
CA ILE A 298 12.80 -13.89 6.52
C ILE A 298 11.84 -14.47 7.58
N SER A 299 10.94 -15.38 7.19
CA SER A 299 10.01 -16.06 8.08
C SER A 299 10.71 -16.85 9.19
N ALA A 300 11.88 -17.44 8.92
CA ALA A 300 12.66 -18.14 9.94
C ALA A 300 13.22 -17.22 11.05
N LYS A 301 13.14 -15.89 10.90
CA LYS A 301 13.65 -14.90 11.85
C LYS A 301 12.61 -13.92 12.37
N ILE A 302 11.51 -13.76 11.68
CA ILE A 302 10.39 -12.91 12.09
C ILE A 302 9.26 -13.84 12.52
N SER A 303 8.90 -13.78 13.80
CA SER A 303 7.84 -14.61 14.37
C SER A 303 6.43 -14.15 13.97
N SER A 304 6.29 -12.93 13.48
CA SER A 304 5.02 -12.37 13.01
C SER A 304 4.92 -12.39 11.48
N HIS A 305 3.73 -12.11 10.97
CA HIS A 305 3.57 -11.85 9.55
C HIS A 305 4.36 -10.61 9.13
N TYR A 306 4.73 -10.52 7.86
CA TYR A 306 5.48 -9.39 7.34
C TYR A 306 5.19 -9.14 5.86
N GLN A 307 5.55 -7.94 5.43
CA GLN A 307 5.54 -7.48 4.06
C GLN A 307 6.97 -7.11 3.64
N ILE A 308 7.36 -7.46 2.43
CA ILE A 308 8.54 -6.92 1.78
C ILE A 308 8.17 -6.15 0.52
N GLU A 309 8.90 -5.07 0.27
CA GLU A 309 8.97 -4.47 -1.05
C GLU A 309 10.29 -4.90 -1.68
N PHE A 310 10.24 -5.28 -2.95
CA PHE A 310 11.41 -5.75 -3.67
C PHE A 310 11.49 -5.21 -5.09
N VAL A 311 12.71 -5.24 -5.60
CA VAL A 311 13.03 -5.00 -7.00
C VAL A 311 13.76 -6.23 -7.53
N PHE A 312 13.42 -6.63 -8.76
CA PHE A 312 14.07 -7.71 -9.48
C PHE A 312 14.58 -7.21 -10.82
N ASN A 313 15.86 -7.44 -11.10
CA ASN A 313 16.51 -7.09 -12.36
C ASN A 313 17.17 -8.32 -12.98
N LEU A 314 17.11 -8.39 -14.32
CA LEU A 314 17.88 -9.36 -15.09
C LEU A 314 19.14 -8.69 -15.63
N ASP A 315 20.27 -9.38 -15.54
CA ASP A 315 21.51 -8.94 -16.13
C ASP A 315 21.54 -9.38 -17.60
N ALA A 316 21.15 -8.48 -18.51
CA ALA A 316 21.12 -8.75 -19.94
C ALA A 316 22.51 -9.00 -20.56
N ASN A 317 23.59 -8.67 -19.84
CA ASN A 317 24.97 -8.87 -20.31
C ASN A 317 25.53 -10.24 -19.94
N LYS A 318 24.81 -11.04 -19.14
CA LYS A 318 25.21 -12.41 -18.83
C LYS A 318 24.54 -13.38 -19.81
N PRO A 319 25.31 -14.34 -20.38
CA PRO A 319 24.79 -15.29 -21.37
C PRO A 319 23.73 -16.24 -20.80
N ASP A 320 23.63 -16.35 -19.48
CA ASP A 320 22.64 -17.17 -18.79
C ASP A 320 21.56 -16.25 -18.18
N VAL A 321 20.37 -16.25 -18.79
CA VAL A 321 19.17 -15.49 -18.37
C VAL A 321 18.68 -15.91 -16.96
N LYS A 322 19.29 -16.96 -16.38
CA LYS A 322 18.96 -17.57 -15.09
C LYS A 322 19.45 -16.81 -13.84
N ASN A 323 20.22 -15.73 -13.98
CA ASN A 323 20.80 -15.02 -12.83
C ASN A 323 20.15 -13.65 -12.63
N GLY A 324 18.85 -13.65 -12.34
CA GLY A 324 18.18 -12.46 -11.81
C GLY A 324 18.73 -12.07 -10.44
N THR A 325 18.61 -10.79 -10.11
CA THR A 325 19.06 -10.25 -8.81
C THR A 325 17.90 -9.56 -8.12
N PHE A 326 17.63 -9.95 -6.89
CA PHE A 326 16.67 -9.29 -6.02
C PHE A 326 17.34 -8.16 -5.23
N HIS A 327 16.56 -7.14 -4.93
CA HIS A 327 16.89 -6.12 -3.95
C HIS A 327 15.67 -5.98 -3.05
N VAL A 328 15.80 -6.32 -1.77
CA VAL A 328 14.74 -6.07 -0.79
C VAL A 328 14.89 -4.62 -0.32
N VAL A 329 13.95 -3.77 -0.73
CA VAL A 329 14.01 -2.31 -0.53
C VAL A 329 13.24 -1.85 0.71
N GLN A 330 12.39 -2.72 1.28
CA GLN A 330 11.68 -2.49 2.54
C GLN A 330 11.27 -3.82 3.18
N LEU A 331 11.17 -3.82 4.52
CA LEU A 331 10.51 -4.85 5.31
C LEU A 331 9.62 -4.17 6.34
N THR A 332 8.34 -4.53 6.34
CA THR A 332 7.36 -4.09 7.34
C THR A 332 6.89 -5.31 8.11
N GLN A 333 7.11 -5.35 9.41
CA GLN A 333 6.52 -6.38 10.26
C GLN A 333 5.04 -6.05 10.48
N LEU A 334 4.17 -7.04 10.35
CA LEU A 334 2.73 -6.93 10.59
C LEU A 334 2.41 -7.57 11.94
N PRO A 335 1.36 -7.12 12.64
CA PRO A 335 0.94 -7.76 13.88
C PRO A 335 0.43 -9.17 13.63
N GLU A 336 0.53 -10.01 14.66
CA GLU A 336 -0.03 -11.35 14.64
C GLU A 336 -1.53 -11.27 14.91
N LEU A 337 -2.35 -11.70 13.95
CA LEU A 337 -3.79 -11.79 14.12
C LEU A 337 -4.12 -13.07 14.88
N LYS A 338 -4.69 -12.94 16.08
CA LYS A 338 -5.23 -14.08 16.83
C LYS A 338 -6.64 -14.36 16.34
N PHE A 339 -6.81 -15.52 15.70
CA PHE A 339 -8.12 -16.00 15.27
C PHE A 339 -8.72 -16.90 16.34
N GLU A 340 -9.25 -16.30 17.41
CA GLU A 340 -9.96 -17.03 18.46
C GLU A 340 -11.32 -17.55 17.95
N THR A 341 -11.98 -18.42 18.71
CA THR A 341 -13.34 -18.85 18.33
C THR A 341 -14.30 -17.78 18.81
N ILE A 342 -15.01 -17.13 17.88
CA ILE A 342 -15.99 -16.10 18.21
C ILE A 342 -17.35 -16.77 18.39
N GLN A 343 -17.95 -16.60 19.57
CA GLN A 343 -19.32 -17.01 19.83
C GLN A 343 -20.26 -15.85 19.55
N ILE A 344 -20.92 -15.89 18.40
CA ILE A 344 -21.94 -14.92 18.02
C ILE A 344 -23.22 -15.25 18.81
N PRO A 345 -23.84 -14.28 19.50
CA PRO A 345 -25.09 -14.51 20.21
C PRO A 345 -26.19 -15.04 19.28
N GLY A 346 -26.81 -16.17 19.64
CA GLY A 346 -27.88 -16.78 18.84
C GLY A 346 -29.19 -15.99 18.83
N HIS A 347 -29.34 -15.01 19.72
CA HIS A 347 -30.45 -14.08 19.77
C HIS A 347 -29.95 -12.68 20.13
N SER A 348 -30.41 -11.67 19.41
CA SER A 348 -30.19 -10.27 19.73
C SER A 348 -31.51 -9.50 19.69
N ALA A 349 -31.61 -8.44 20.48
CA ALA A 349 -32.79 -7.58 20.50
C ALA A 349 -33.00 -6.89 19.14
N HIS A 350 -31.89 -6.52 18.51
CA HIS A 350 -31.85 -5.92 17.18
C HIS A 350 -30.62 -6.42 16.41
N THR A 351 -30.69 -6.42 15.09
CA THR A 351 -29.52 -6.73 14.23
C THR A 351 -29.45 -5.67 13.16
N TYR A 352 -28.43 -4.82 13.25
CA TYR A 352 -28.22 -3.73 12.31
C TYR A 352 -27.62 -4.21 10.99
N LEU A 353 -26.68 -5.15 11.07
CA LEU A 353 -25.97 -5.66 9.91
C LEU A 353 -25.64 -7.14 10.10
N SER A 354 -25.81 -7.94 9.05
CA SER A 354 -25.31 -9.31 8.97
C SER A 354 -24.84 -9.59 7.56
N ILE A 355 -23.54 -9.80 7.40
CA ILE A 355 -22.87 -10.06 6.13
C ILE A 355 -22.06 -11.35 6.18
N ASN A 356 -21.90 -11.99 5.02
CA ASN A 356 -21.03 -13.16 4.87
C ASN A 356 -19.72 -12.85 4.13
N SER A 357 -19.50 -11.58 3.79
CA SER A 357 -18.29 -11.12 3.13
C SER A 357 -17.57 -10.13 4.03
N LEU A 358 -16.54 -10.61 4.73
CA LEU A 358 -15.73 -9.76 5.59
C LEU A 358 -14.26 -10.14 5.65
N GLN A 359 -13.50 -9.23 6.23
CA GLN A 359 -12.11 -9.32 6.60
C GLN A 359 -11.95 -8.70 8.00
N GLY A 360 -10.88 -9.07 8.69
CA GLY A 360 -10.71 -8.77 10.10
C GLY A 360 -11.37 -9.82 11.00
N HIS A 361 -10.85 -9.95 12.21
CA HIS A 361 -11.32 -10.96 13.16
C HIS A 361 -11.34 -10.37 14.57
N GLY A 362 -12.45 -10.58 15.27
CA GLY A 362 -12.56 -10.21 16.68
C GLY A 362 -13.94 -9.69 17.06
N ILE A 363 -14.00 -9.17 18.28
CA ILE A 363 -15.20 -8.55 18.85
C ILE A 363 -14.86 -7.09 19.16
N LYS A 364 -15.66 -6.15 18.65
CA LYS A 364 -15.53 -4.71 18.94
C LYS A 364 -16.78 -4.25 19.69
N GLN A 365 -16.62 -3.79 20.93
CA GLN A 365 -17.71 -3.41 21.83
C GLN A 365 -17.76 -1.90 22.04
N GLY A 366 -18.88 -1.38 22.55
CA GLY A 366 -19.01 0.02 22.94
C GLY A 366 -19.14 0.99 21.77
N ILE A 367 -19.51 0.49 20.59
CA ILE A 367 -19.63 1.33 19.39
C ILE A 367 -20.95 2.11 19.46
N LYS A 368 -20.84 3.44 19.41
CA LYS A 368 -21.99 4.36 19.56
C LYS A 368 -22.43 5.02 18.27
N PHE A 369 -21.54 5.12 17.29
CA PHE A 369 -21.77 5.91 16.09
C PHE A 369 -21.60 5.11 14.81
N ALA A 370 -22.41 5.47 13.81
CA ALA A 370 -22.27 5.05 12.44
C ALA A 370 -22.15 6.26 11.52
N VAL A 371 -21.11 6.29 10.69
CA VAL A 371 -20.87 7.30 9.66
C VAL A 371 -21.25 6.69 8.33
N VAL A 372 -22.32 7.20 7.70
CA VAL A 372 -22.87 6.60 6.49
C VAL A 372 -22.82 7.59 5.35
N VAL A 373 -22.09 7.24 4.29
CA VAL A 373 -22.25 7.89 2.99
C VAL A 373 -23.41 7.18 2.28
N SER A 374 -24.52 7.89 2.09
CA SER A 374 -25.71 7.36 1.44
C SER A 374 -25.46 7.08 -0.04
N PRO A 375 -25.58 5.83 -0.50
CA PRO A 375 -25.45 5.48 -1.92
C PRO A 375 -26.52 6.13 -2.81
N PHE A 376 -27.64 6.57 -2.21
CA PHE A 376 -28.80 7.10 -2.93
C PHE A 376 -28.70 8.62 -3.18
N ILE A 377 -27.82 9.31 -2.45
CA ILE A 377 -27.63 10.76 -2.52
C ILE A 377 -26.26 11.10 -3.08
N TYR A 378 -25.24 10.30 -2.75
CA TYR A 378 -23.87 10.56 -3.16
C TYR A 378 -23.71 10.64 -4.68
N THR A 379 -23.00 11.67 -5.14
CA THR A 379 -22.60 11.83 -6.53
C THR A 379 -21.12 12.20 -6.62
N LYS A 380 -20.49 11.96 -7.78
CA LYS A 380 -19.07 12.28 -8.03
C LYS A 380 -18.70 13.73 -7.71
N SER A 381 -19.60 14.68 -7.92
CA SER A 381 -19.36 16.09 -7.61
C SER A 381 -19.25 16.37 -6.10
N MET A 382 -19.80 15.51 -5.25
CA MET A 382 -19.74 15.63 -3.79
C MET A 382 -18.45 15.04 -3.20
N HIS A 383 -17.64 14.33 -4.00
CA HIS A 383 -16.47 13.57 -3.56
C HIS A 383 -15.53 14.37 -2.65
N ASP A 384 -15.08 15.56 -3.09
CA ASP A 384 -14.13 16.37 -2.33
C ASP A 384 -14.75 16.99 -1.06
N SER A 385 -16.08 17.16 -1.04
CA SER A 385 -16.82 17.61 0.15
C SER A 385 -16.95 16.46 1.17
N VAL A 386 -17.39 15.29 0.72
CA VAL A 386 -17.56 14.08 1.55
C VAL A 386 -16.23 13.66 2.16
N ARG A 387 -15.15 13.61 1.37
CA ARG A 387 -13.79 13.31 1.87
C ARG A 387 -13.39 14.22 3.02
N ARG A 388 -13.57 15.54 2.86
CA ARG A 388 -13.25 16.52 3.91
C ARG A 388 -14.11 16.35 5.15
N LYS A 389 -15.40 16.06 4.99
CA LYS A 389 -16.30 15.82 6.13
C LYS A 389 -15.96 14.54 6.88
N ILE A 390 -15.63 13.44 6.19
CA ILE A 390 -15.19 12.19 6.84
C ILE A 390 -13.93 12.46 7.68
N SER A 391 -12.91 13.11 7.10
CA SER A 391 -11.68 13.48 7.82
C SER A 391 -11.97 14.37 9.05
N LEU A 392 -12.90 15.32 8.93
CA LEU A 392 -13.34 16.16 10.05
C LEU A 392 -14.02 15.34 11.15
N ILE A 393 -14.92 14.42 10.81
CA ILE A 393 -15.61 13.55 11.76
C ILE A 393 -14.59 12.66 12.47
N ASN A 394 -13.68 12.03 11.73
CA ASN A 394 -12.64 11.19 12.30
C ASN A 394 -11.77 11.96 13.32
N ARG A 395 -11.43 13.23 13.03
CA ARG A 395 -10.75 14.11 13.98
C ARG A 395 -11.58 14.38 15.24
N GLN A 396 -12.87 14.62 15.12
CA GLN A 396 -13.77 14.79 16.28
C GLN A 396 -13.88 13.52 17.12
N MET A 397 -13.85 12.35 16.47
CA MET A 397 -13.84 11.05 17.14
C MET A 397 -12.53 10.80 17.90
N HIS A 398 -11.39 11.26 17.35
CA HIS A 398 -10.11 11.30 18.08
C HIS A 398 -10.19 12.16 19.35
N GLU A 399 -10.75 13.37 19.27
CA GLU A 399 -10.88 14.28 20.41
C GLU A 399 -11.73 13.69 21.56
N ARG A 400 -12.64 12.77 21.24
CA ARG A 400 -13.55 12.11 22.20
C ARG A 400 -13.11 10.70 22.60
N ASP A 401 -12.09 10.17 21.94
CA ASP A 401 -11.68 8.77 22.02
C ASP A 401 -12.82 7.77 21.73
N GLU A 402 -13.61 8.06 20.70
CA GLU A 402 -14.75 7.22 20.29
C GLU A 402 -14.47 6.51 18.97
N GLU A 403 -14.77 5.21 18.89
CA GLU A 403 -14.74 4.46 17.63
C GLU A 403 -16.13 4.48 16.94
N TYR A 404 -16.14 4.27 15.62
CA TYR A 404 -17.37 4.25 14.83
C TYR A 404 -17.38 3.18 13.73
N ILE A 405 -18.57 2.83 13.24
CA ILE A 405 -18.74 2.07 12.00
C ILE A 405 -18.82 3.06 10.84
N ILE A 406 -18.15 2.79 9.71
CA ILE A 406 -18.35 3.56 8.48
C ILE A 406 -18.95 2.70 7.36
N ILE A 407 -19.96 3.22 6.66
CA ILE A 407 -20.57 2.59 5.49
C ILE A 407 -20.42 3.54 4.29
N VAL A 408 -19.87 3.07 3.18
CA VAL A 408 -19.65 3.90 1.98
C VAL A 408 -20.09 3.22 0.68
N PRO A 409 -20.55 3.96 -0.34
CA PRO A 409 -20.79 3.41 -1.67
C PRO A 409 -19.47 3.21 -2.41
N GLY A 410 -19.36 2.08 -3.12
CA GLY A 410 -18.16 1.73 -3.84
C GLY A 410 -16.94 1.58 -2.93
N ARG A 411 -15.75 1.87 -3.47
CA ARG A 411 -14.47 1.58 -2.82
C ARG A 411 -13.96 2.70 -1.93
N ILE A 412 -13.70 2.41 -0.67
CA ILE A 412 -12.93 3.33 0.17
C ILE A 412 -11.44 3.24 -0.18
N GLY A 413 -10.72 4.36 -0.19
CA GLY A 413 -9.29 4.40 -0.51
C GLY A 413 -8.95 4.24 -2.00
N SER A 414 -9.94 4.32 -2.90
CA SER A 414 -9.72 4.26 -4.34
C SER A 414 -9.26 5.61 -4.90
N ASN A 415 -8.15 5.63 -5.65
CA ASN A 415 -7.71 6.80 -6.42
C ASN A 415 -8.62 7.11 -7.64
N ASN A 416 -9.47 6.16 -8.04
CA ASN A 416 -10.46 6.37 -9.09
C ASN A 416 -11.80 6.84 -8.49
N LYS A 417 -12.13 8.12 -8.70
CA LYS A 417 -13.39 8.74 -8.25
C LYS A 417 -14.65 8.11 -8.87
N ASP A 418 -14.52 7.39 -9.98
CA ASP A 418 -15.64 6.69 -10.62
C ASP A 418 -15.99 5.36 -9.94
N TRP A 419 -15.14 4.87 -9.04
CA TRP A 419 -15.32 3.57 -8.38
C TRP A 419 -15.47 3.68 -6.87
N GLY A 420 -15.32 4.87 -6.29
CA GLY A 420 -15.40 5.04 -4.86
C GLY A 420 -14.93 6.40 -4.34
N ILE A 421 -14.52 6.41 -3.08
CA ILE A 421 -14.13 7.59 -2.31
C ILE A 421 -12.62 7.51 -2.03
N GLN A 422 -11.88 8.51 -2.50
CA GLN A 422 -10.45 8.63 -2.29
C GLN A 422 -10.24 9.17 -0.89
N ILE A 423 -9.64 8.36 -0.02
CA ILE A 423 -9.39 8.72 1.38
C ILE A 423 -8.18 7.96 1.89
N ASP A 424 -7.34 8.63 2.68
CA ASP A 424 -6.19 7.99 3.33
C ASP A 424 -6.66 7.25 4.59
N TYR A 425 -5.93 6.24 5.05
CA TYR A 425 -6.35 5.48 6.24
C TYR A 425 -6.40 6.37 7.49
N ARG A 426 -5.47 7.32 7.64
CA ARG A 426 -5.50 8.35 8.71
C ARG A 426 -6.77 9.20 8.76
N ASP A 427 -7.48 9.35 7.64
CA ASP A 427 -8.75 10.08 7.62
C ASP A 427 -9.91 9.25 8.18
N ILE A 428 -9.69 7.97 8.51
CA ILE A 428 -10.68 7.01 9.01
C ILE A 428 -10.13 6.05 10.09
N ASP A 429 -9.00 6.36 10.71
CA ASP A 429 -8.27 5.48 11.62
C ASP A 429 -8.98 5.24 12.98
N LYS A 430 -10.07 5.97 13.29
CA LYS A 430 -11.00 5.65 14.39
C LYS A 430 -12.15 4.71 13.99
N SER A 431 -12.16 4.20 12.76
CA SER A 431 -13.18 3.23 12.32
C SER A 431 -12.94 1.86 12.97
N ALA A 432 -13.87 1.39 13.79
CA ALA A 432 -13.87 0.01 14.31
C ALA A 432 -14.18 -1.00 13.21
N ALA A 433 -15.08 -0.62 12.29
CA ALA A 433 -15.39 -1.39 11.10
C ALA A 433 -15.73 -0.49 9.92
N ILE A 434 -15.39 -0.95 8.72
CA ILE A 434 -15.67 -0.31 7.45
C ILE A 434 -16.48 -1.28 6.60
N PHE A 435 -17.60 -0.81 6.03
CA PHE A 435 -18.43 -1.60 5.14
C PHE A 435 -18.61 -0.90 3.79
N GLU A 436 -18.16 -1.55 2.72
CA GLU A 436 -18.42 -1.11 1.35
C GLU A 436 -19.80 -1.62 0.93
N TYR A 437 -20.68 -0.71 0.53
CA TYR A 437 -22.01 -1.02 0.02
C TYR A 437 -21.94 -1.28 -1.49
N GLY A 438 -22.42 -2.45 -1.92
CA GLY A 438 -22.29 -3.03 -3.27
C GLY A 438 -23.08 -2.34 -4.37
N VAL A 439 -22.87 -1.03 -4.51
CA VAL A 439 -23.31 -0.23 -5.64
C VAL A 439 -22.15 0.67 -6.08
N ASP A 440 -22.08 0.94 -7.37
CA ASP A 440 -21.16 1.97 -7.86
C ASP A 440 -21.64 3.38 -7.48
N ILE A 441 -20.81 4.40 -7.75
CA ILE A 441 -21.14 5.80 -7.46
C ILE A 441 -22.36 6.33 -8.25
N ALA A 442 -22.87 5.56 -9.22
CA ALA A 442 -24.05 5.88 -10.02
C ALA A 442 -25.29 5.12 -9.52
N GLY A 443 -25.20 4.42 -8.38
CA GLY A 443 -26.29 3.67 -7.78
C GLY A 443 -26.61 2.36 -8.51
N ARG A 444 -25.74 1.89 -9.41
CA ARG A 444 -25.92 0.60 -10.09
C ARG A 444 -25.46 -0.51 -9.16
N ALA A 445 -26.29 -1.52 -8.98
CA ALA A 445 -25.92 -2.72 -8.21
C ALA A 445 -24.68 -3.36 -8.80
N GLU A 446 -23.70 -3.67 -7.95
CA GLU A 446 -22.49 -4.38 -8.35
C GLU A 446 -22.54 -5.85 -7.89
N PRO A 447 -22.39 -6.82 -8.83
CA PRO A 447 -22.33 -6.67 -10.29
C PRO A 447 -23.72 -6.60 -10.95
N LEU A 448 -23.78 -5.95 -12.13
CA LEU A 448 -24.93 -6.08 -13.04
C LEU A 448 -24.98 -7.52 -13.59
N PRO A 449 -26.17 -8.15 -13.71
CA PRO A 449 -26.30 -9.45 -14.35
C PRO A 449 -25.88 -9.38 -15.84
N GLU A 450 -24.76 -10.00 -16.22
CA GLU A 450 -24.40 -10.21 -17.63
C GLU A 450 -25.15 -11.43 -18.18
N LYS A 451 -25.74 -11.32 -19.38
CA LYS A 451 -26.27 -12.48 -20.12
C LYS A 451 -25.11 -13.29 -20.72
N GLU A 452 -25.23 -14.62 -20.68
CA GLU A 452 -24.20 -15.63 -21.03
C GLU A 452 -23.44 -15.39 -22.36
N GLU A 453 -24.02 -14.69 -23.33
CA GLU A 453 -23.45 -14.54 -24.68
C GLU A 453 -22.46 -13.37 -24.84
N ASN A 454 -22.39 -12.43 -23.89
CA ASN A 454 -21.48 -11.28 -23.95
C ASN A 454 -20.63 -11.20 -22.68
N LEU A 455 -19.73 -12.17 -22.50
CA LEU A 455 -18.73 -12.19 -21.43
C LEU A 455 -17.62 -11.16 -21.70
N THR A 456 -17.92 -9.88 -21.45
CA THR A 456 -16.95 -8.79 -21.64
C THR A 456 -15.99 -8.59 -20.47
N GLY A 457 -16.12 -9.36 -19.38
CA GLY A 457 -15.22 -9.26 -18.23
C GLY A 457 -15.21 -7.83 -17.67
N GLY A 458 -16.39 -7.27 -17.40
CA GLY A 458 -16.53 -5.93 -16.85
C GLY A 458 -15.66 -5.71 -15.60
N ILE A 459 -14.69 -4.81 -15.71
CA ILE A 459 -13.74 -4.42 -14.67
C ILE A 459 -14.42 -3.40 -13.73
N TYR A 460 -15.28 -3.79 -12.78
CA TYR A 460 -15.96 -2.78 -11.92
C TYR A 460 -16.05 -3.11 -10.41
N GLY A 461 -15.77 -2.07 -9.62
CA GLY A 461 -16.01 -1.83 -8.18
C GLY A 461 -16.32 -3.02 -7.27
N SER A 462 -15.34 -3.52 -6.51
CA SER A 462 -15.32 -3.64 -5.02
C SER A 462 -14.84 -5.07 -4.70
N HIS A 463 -13.66 -5.36 -5.23
CA HIS A 463 -13.36 -6.67 -5.78
C HIS A 463 -12.59 -7.62 -4.84
N PHE A 464 -12.22 -7.17 -3.64
CA PHE A 464 -11.51 -8.01 -2.67
C PHE A 464 -12.46 -8.87 -1.81
N LEU A 465 -13.69 -8.40 -1.60
CA LEU A 465 -14.68 -9.00 -0.72
C LEU A 465 -15.82 -9.73 -1.49
N TYR A 466 -16.17 -9.29 -2.71
CA TYR A 466 -17.03 -10.06 -3.61
C TYR A 466 -16.51 -11.52 -3.83
N MET A 467 -15.22 -11.74 -3.64
CA MET A 467 -14.50 -13.01 -3.77
C MET A 467 -14.88 -14.11 -2.75
N ILE A 468 -15.79 -13.84 -1.81
CA ILE A 468 -16.16 -14.75 -0.71
C ILE A 468 -17.52 -15.46 -0.94
N GLN A 469 -18.42 -14.92 -1.78
CA GLN A 469 -19.72 -15.55 -2.04
C GLN A 469 -19.57 -16.78 -2.96
N GLY A 470 -20.36 -17.84 -2.76
CA GLY A 470 -20.21 -19.12 -3.49
C GLY A 470 -21.13 -19.26 -4.69
N GLY A 471 -20.56 -19.40 -5.90
CA GLY A 471 -21.28 -19.73 -7.13
C GLY A 471 -20.33 -20.36 -8.17
N TYR A 472 -20.79 -21.37 -8.90
CA TYR A 472 -19.98 -22.26 -9.76
C TYR A 472 -19.50 -21.63 -11.10
N ASP A 473 -20.10 -20.52 -11.54
CA ASP A 473 -19.80 -19.88 -12.84
C ASP A 473 -18.92 -18.61 -12.71
N GLU A 474 -18.50 -18.28 -11.49
CA GLU A 474 -17.77 -17.06 -11.16
C GLU A 474 -16.25 -17.23 -11.00
N ASP A 475 -15.75 -18.46 -10.96
CA ASP A 475 -14.34 -18.72 -10.63
C ASP A 475 -13.36 -18.10 -11.66
N HIS A 476 -13.72 -18.07 -12.95
CA HIS A 476 -12.90 -17.40 -13.97
C HIS A 476 -12.89 -15.87 -13.83
N LYS A 477 -14.03 -15.27 -13.46
CA LYS A 477 -14.14 -13.83 -13.19
C LYS A 477 -13.38 -13.45 -11.92
N ARG A 478 -13.42 -14.29 -10.87
CA ARG A 478 -12.62 -14.16 -9.63
C ARG A 478 -11.12 -14.15 -9.90
N ILE A 479 -10.63 -15.03 -10.77
CA ILE A 479 -9.19 -15.11 -11.09
C ILE A 479 -8.72 -13.86 -11.83
N GLN A 480 -9.46 -13.34 -12.82
CA GLN A 480 -9.11 -12.09 -13.52
C GLN A 480 -9.08 -10.90 -12.58
N THR A 481 -10.12 -10.76 -11.78
CA THR A 481 -10.28 -9.70 -10.80
C THR A 481 -9.15 -9.67 -9.76
N ARG A 482 -8.73 -10.85 -9.28
CA ARG A 482 -7.60 -11.00 -8.33
C ARG A 482 -6.29 -10.49 -8.90
N MET A 483 -6.08 -10.63 -10.20
CA MET A 483 -4.84 -10.21 -10.82
C MET A 483 -4.73 -8.68 -10.89
N TYR A 484 -5.85 -7.98 -11.08
CA TYR A 484 -5.91 -6.56 -11.42
C TYR A 484 -6.53 -5.63 -10.35
N GLY A 485 -6.67 -6.07 -9.09
CA GLY A 485 -7.24 -5.26 -8.00
C GLY A 485 -6.60 -3.88 -7.87
N THR A 486 -7.39 -2.87 -7.45
CA THR A 486 -6.97 -1.45 -7.47
C THR A 486 -7.05 -0.74 -6.11
N GLN A 487 -7.02 -1.48 -5.00
CA GLN A 487 -6.86 -0.90 -3.67
C GLN A 487 -5.37 -0.88 -3.31
N GLY A 488 -4.86 0.31 -3.02
CA GLY A 488 -3.43 0.52 -2.75
C GLY A 488 -2.93 -0.42 -1.65
N THR A 489 -1.78 -1.04 -1.90
CA THR A 489 -1.22 -2.08 -1.02
C THR A 489 -1.00 -1.58 0.42
N HIS A 490 -0.70 -0.29 0.60
CA HIS A 490 -0.54 0.34 1.91
C HIS A 490 -1.86 0.50 2.67
N PHE A 491 -2.97 0.81 1.99
CA PHE A 491 -4.28 0.92 2.63
C PHE A 491 -4.69 -0.41 3.27
N LEU A 492 -4.58 -1.51 2.52
CA LEU A 492 -4.82 -2.87 3.03
C LEU A 492 -3.87 -3.23 4.18
N THR A 493 -2.60 -2.83 4.07
CA THR A 493 -1.61 -3.06 5.12
C THR A 493 -2.03 -2.37 6.42
N ASN A 494 -2.57 -1.15 6.35
CA ASN A 494 -3.04 -0.42 7.52
C ASN A 494 -4.30 -1.05 8.13
N LEU A 495 -5.25 -1.52 7.31
CA LEU A 495 -6.42 -2.24 7.83
C LEU A 495 -6.01 -3.49 8.62
N VAL A 496 -5.10 -4.29 8.06
CA VAL A 496 -4.59 -5.51 8.73
C VAL A 496 -3.79 -5.15 9.99
N SER A 497 -2.94 -4.11 9.92
CA SER A 497 -2.07 -3.73 11.02
C SER A 497 -2.82 -3.15 12.22
N ASN A 498 -4.04 -2.64 12.01
CA ASN A 498 -4.88 -2.07 13.07
C ASN A 498 -6.06 -2.98 13.45
N ASN A 499 -6.12 -4.20 12.88
CA ASN A 499 -7.23 -5.14 13.05
C ASN A 499 -8.62 -4.48 12.85
N VAL A 500 -8.74 -3.67 11.79
CA VAL A 500 -10.02 -3.06 11.40
C VAL A 500 -10.87 -4.12 10.70
N ILE A 501 -12.14 -4.21 11.08
CA ILE A 501 -13.10 -5.10 10.41
C ILE A 501 -13.49 -4.44 9.09
N PHE A 502 -13.33 -5.15 7.98
CA PHE A 502 -13.58 -4.62 6.63
C PHE A 502 -14.55 -5.54 5.91
N GLY A 503 -15.76 -5.08 5.59
CA GLY A 503 -16.83 -5.90 5.04
C GLY A 503 -17.44 -5.36 3.77
N TYR A 504 -18.09 -6.25 3.01
CA TYR A 504 -18.85 -5.90 1.83
C TYR A 504 -20.29 -6.27 2.03
N ILE A 505 -21.18 -5.34 1.71
CA ILE A 505 -22.61 -5.50 1.81
C ILE A 505 -23.13 -5.74 0.41
N ALA A 506 -23.57 -6.97 0.14
CA ALA A 506 -24.32 -7.32 -1.05
C ALA A 506 -25.80 -6.97 -0.82
N PRO A 507 -26.34 -5.87 -1.39
CA PRO A 507 -27.65 -5.35 -0.99
C PRO A 507 -28.82 -6.31 -1.21
N GLY A 508 -28.68 -7.24 -2.15
CA GLY A 508 -29.71 -8.24 -2.46
C GLY A 508 -29.61 -9.55 -1.67
N GLN A 509 -28.59 -9.72 -0.83
CA GLN A 509 -28.32 -10.99 -0.12
C GLN A 509 -28.12 -10.78 1.38
N ASP A 510 -27.41 -9.73 1.76
CA ASP A 510 -27.06 -9.47 3.15
C ASP A 510 -28.16 -8.68 3.87
N LYS A 511 -28.20 -8.80 5.20
CA LYS A 511 -29.15 -8.04 6.03
C LYS A 511 -28.49 -6.72 6.42
N ILE A 512 -29.08 -5.61 6.01
CA ILE A 512 -28.72 -4.27 6.44
C ILE A 512 -29.98 -3.53 6.89
N ASP A 513 -29.93 -2.90 8.06
CA ASP A 513 -31.04 -2.13 8.58
C ASP A 513 -31.21 -0.81 7.79
N PRO A 514 -32.40 -0.51 7.26
CA PRO A 514 -32.68 0.77 6.59
C PRO A 514 -32.39 2.00 7.44
N TRP A 515 -32.35 1.88 8.77
CA TRP A 515 -31.97 2.95 9.71
C TRP A 515 -30.67 3.64 9.33
N PHE A 516 -29.67 2.90 8.80
CA PHE A 516 -28.41 3.46 8.34
C PHE A 516 -28.55 4.53 7.24
N PHE A 517 -29.65 4.50 6.49
CA PHE A 517 -29.92 5.41 5.40
C PHE A 517 -30.98 6.46 5.74
N THR A 518 -31.32 6.61 7.03
CA THR A 518 -32.23 7.67 7.49
C THR A 518 -31.46 9.00 7.50
N PRO A 519 -31.78 9.96 6.60
CA PRO A 519 -31.03 11.21 6.53
C PRO A 519 -31.26 12.04 7.79
N ALA A 520 -30.20 12.68 8.29
CA ALA A 520 -30.32 13.76 9.27
C ALA A 520 -30.73 15.08 8.60
N ASP A 521 -30.31 15.28 7.35
CA ASP A 521 -30.65 16.39 6.46
C ASP A 521 -30.88 15.85 5.03
N ASN A 522 -31.93 16.30 4.35
CA ASN A 522 -32.42 15.68 3.10
C ASN A 522 -31.46 15.82 1.91
N ASP A 523 -30.49 16.74 1.97
CA ASP A 523 -29.57 17.02 0.87
C ASP A 523 -28.11 16.61 1.14
N ASP A 524 -27.78 16.08 2.33
CA ASP A 524 -26.41 15.66 2.66
C ASP A 524 -26.19 14.17 2.41
N ALA A 525 -25.17 13.85 1.61
CA ALA A 525 -24.80 12.47 1.33
C ALA A 525 -24.14 11.79 2.53
N LEU A 526 -23.57 12.53 3.49
CA LEU A 526 -22.86 11.97 4.64
C LEU A 526 -23.66 12.21 5.93
N ASN A 527 -23.98 11.14 6.66
CA ASN A 527 -24.73 11.20 7.90
C ASN A 527 -23.91 10.60 9.05
N VAL A 528 -23.99 11.23 10.23
CA VAL A 528 -23.48 10.67 11.49
C VAL A 528 -24.69 10.27 12.32
N LEU A 529 -24.86 8.97 12.51
CA LEU A 529 -25.96 8.37 13.24
C LEU A 529 -25.46 7.88 14.59
N GLN A 530 -26.29 8.01 15.62
CA GLN A 530 -26.02 7.47 16.95
C GLN A 530 -26.94 6.29 17.20
N PHE A 531 -26.38 5.12 17.52
CA PHE A 531 -27.17 3.96 17.87
C PHE A 531 -28.00 4.22 19.14
N PRO A 532 -29.25 3.73 19.24
CA PRO A 532 -30.06 3.83 20.45
C PRO A 532 -29.40 3.24 21.70
N ASN A 533 -28.63 2.16 21.52
CA ASN A 533 -27.79 1.54 22.53
C ASN A 533 -26.42 1.26 21.92
N GLU A 534 -25.38 1.14 22.74
CA GLU A 534 -24.06 0.69 22.28
C GLU A 534 -24.16 -0.68 21.60
N VAL A 535 -23.56 -0.81 20.42
CA VAL A 535 -23.58 -2.06 19.64
C VAL A 535 -22.26 -2.80 19.75
N THR A 536 -22.32 -4.09 19.46
CA THR A 536 -21.13 -4.95 19.36
C THR A 536 -21.01 -5.53 17.96
N ILE A 537 -19.80 -5.44 17.40
CA ILE A 537 -19.43 -6.06 16.13
C ILE A 537 -18.78 -7.40 16.43
N TYR A 538 -19.35 -8.48 15.91
CA TYR A 538 -18.77 -9.81 15.94
C TYR A 538 -18.30 -10.18 14.54
N ALA A 539 -17.00 -10.31 14.32
CA ALA A 539 -16.42 -10.61 13.01
C ALA A 539 -15.66 -11.93 13.04
N ASP A 540 -16.30 -13.00 12.56
CA ASP A 540 -15.69 -14.32 12.43
C ASP A 540 -15.20 -14.58 11.00
N SER A 541 -13.94 -14.23 10.75
CA SER A 541 -13.28 -14.52 9.47
C SER A 541 -13.09 -16.01 9.16
N LYS A 542 -13.12 -16.93 10.14
CA LYS A 542 -12.99 -18.36 9.86
C LYS A 542 -14.27 -18.90 9.22
N ASN A 543 -15.41 -18.49 9.76
CA ASN A 543 -16.71 -18.88 9.26
C ASN A 543 -17.27 -17.92 8.20
N GLN A 544 -16.56 -16.81 7.93
CA GLN A 544 -16.98 -15.76 7.01
C GLN A 544 -18.36 -15.22 7.38
N HIS A 545 -18.51 -14.81 8.63
CA HIS A 545 -19.74 -14.24 9.14
C HIS A 545 -19.47 -13.04 10.07
N CYS A 546 -20.13 -11.92 9.79
CA CYS A 546 -20.02 -10.70 10.60
C CYS A 546 -21.40 -10.16 10.92
N VAL A 547 -21.62 -9.82 12.19
CA VAL A 547 -22.90 -9.30 12.67
C VAL A 547 -22.66 -8.08 13.57
N VAL A 548 -23.48 -7.05 13.37
CA VAL A 548 -23.58 -5.87 14.24
C VAL A 548 -24.93 -5.95 14.97
N ILE A 549 -24.88 -6.11 16.29
CA ILE A 549 -26.07 -6.28 17.15
C ILE A 549 -26.09 -5.33 18.33
#